data_AF-A0A410URS0-F1
#
_entry.id   AF-A0A410URS0-F1
#
_cell.length_a   1.000
_cell.length_b   1.000
_cell.length_c   1.000
_cell.angle_alpha   90.00
_cell.angle_beta   90.00
_cell.angle_gamma   90.00
#
_symmetry.space_group_name_H-M   'P 1'
#
loop_
_entity.id
_entity.type
_entity.pdbx_description
1 polymer ?
#
loop_
_entity_poly.entity_id
_entity_poly.type
_entity_poly.pdbx_seq_one_letter_code
_entity_poly.pdbx_strand_id
1 'polypeptide(L)'
;MLHWLTSLVGADRAGQKAGSEKLPCFHCGDLVRRRRAVHAQFDGAERLLCCHGCAAILKTVEQMGMVQQYREQKRQAGVADDK
;
A
#
# COMPACT_ATOMS: atom_id res chain seq x y z
N MET A 1 36.20 37.52 -21.71
CA MET A 1 37.00 36.77 -20.72
C MET A 1 36.18 35.57 -20.28
N LEU A 2 36.53 34.39 -20.80
CA LEU A 2 36.04 33.11 -20.33
C LEU A 2 36.82 32.71 -19.06
N HIS A 3 36.12 32.38 -18.00
CA HIS A 3 36.52 31.40 -16.98
C HIS A 3 35.31 30.43 -16.87
N TRP A 4 35.23 29.29 -17.59
CA TRP A 4 35.78 27.98 -17.19
C TRP A 4 35.74 27.75 -15.67
N LEU A 5 35.31 26.65 -15.07
CA LEU A 5 34.56 25.42 -15.37
C LEU A 5 34.49 24.69 -14.00
N THR A 6 33.58 23.74 -13.84
CA THR A 6 33.67 22.59 -12.89
C THR A 6 33.64 22.81 -11.37
N SER A 7 32.51 22.44 -10.77
CA SER A 7 32.50 21.50 -9.63
C SER A 7 31.28 20.58 -9.73
N LEU A 8 31.41 19.59 -10.62
CA LEU A 8 30.75 18.29 -10.51
C LEU A 8 31.60 17.45 -9.56
N VAL A 9 31.27 17.36 -8.26
CA VAL A 9 31.59 16.18 -7.42
C VAL A 9 30.52 16.05 -6.35
N GLY A 10 29.65 15.07 -6.56
CA GLY A 10 28.63 14.62 -5.62
C GLY A 10 27.68 13.60 -6.25
N ALA A 11 28.20 12.80 -7.19
CA ALA A 11 27.50 11.62 -7.63
C ALA A 11 27.35 10.64 -6.44
N ASP A 12 26.22 9.96 -6.43
CA ASP A 12 25.97 8.71 -5.72
C ASP A 12 25.84 8.75 -4.20
N ARG A 13 24.63 9.09 -3.75
CA ARG A 13 23.93 8.18 -2.83
C ARG A 13 23.00 7.24 -3.60
N ALA A 14 23.60 6.42 -4.47
CA ALA A 14 23.07 5.13 -4.83
C ALA A 14 23.01 4.28 -3.55
N GLY A 15 21.84 4.30 -2.90
CA GLY A 15 21.64 3.64 -1.61
C GLY A 15 20.41 4.12 -0.85
N GLN A 16 19.39 4.67 -1.54
CA GLN A 16 18.10 4.91 -0.90
C GLN A 16 17.50 3.55 -0.53
N LYS A 17 17.50 3.26 0.77
CA LYS A 17 17.09 1.99 1.39
C LYS A 17 15.84 1.38 0.73
N ALA A 18 16.04 0.46 -0.20
CA ALA A 18 15.02 -0.46 -0.66
C ALA A 18 14.66 -1.42 0.50
N GLY A 19 13.78 -0.99 1.39
CA GLY A 19 13.40 -1.78 2.56
C GLY A 19 12.51 -1.09 3.60
N SER A 20 12.18 0.19 3.44
CA SER A 20 11.35 0.92 4.40
C SER A 20 9.98 1.36 3.91
N GLU A 21 9.65 1.21 2.62
CA GLU A 21 8.33 1.59 2.11
C GLU A 21 7.23 0.78 2.83
N LYS A 22 6.36 1.51 3.51
CA LYS A 22 5.15 0.97 4.11
C LYS A 22 3.97 1.32 3.21
N LEU A 23 3.09 0.35 3.00
CA LEU A 23 1.90 0.48 2.19
C LEU A 23 0.68 0.24 3.08
N PRO A 24 -0.43 0.97 2.86
CA PRO A 24 -1.65 0.77 3.63
C PRO A 24 -2.28 -0.58 3.27
N CYS A 25 -2.77 -1.28 4.29
CA CYS A 25 -3.56 -2.48 4.14
C CYS A 25 -4.86 -2.15 3.39
N PHE A 26 -5.19 -2.91 2.35
CA PHE A 26 -6.46 -2.75 1.67
C PHE A 26 -7.66 -3.00 2.60
N HIS A 27 -7.55 -3.83 3.64
CA HIS A 27 -8.69 -4.09 4.51
C HIS A 27 -8.88 -3.04 5.61
N CYS A 28 -7.87 -2.85 6.47
CA CYS A 28 -7.97 -2.03 7.68
C CYS A 28 -7.27 -0.66 7.59
N GLY A 29 -6.52 -0.39 6.52
CA GLY A 29 -5.74 0.84 6.38
C GLY A 29 -4.36 0.84 7.06
N ASP A 30 -4.07 -0.11 7.96
CA ASP A 30 -2.77 -0.15 8.67
C ASP A 30 -1.56 -0.24 7.74
N LEU A 31 -0.48 0.43 8.12
CA LEU A 31 0.75 0.47 7.36
C LEU A 31 1.61 -0.80 7.56
N VAL A 32 1.81 -1.56 6.49
CA VAL A 32 2.68 -2.75 6.48
C VAL A 32 3.91 -2.52 5.61
N ARG A 33 5.08 -3.02 6.05
CA ARG A 33 6.28 -3.03 5.19
C ARG A 33 6.02 -3.92 3.98
N ARG A 34 6.31 -3.44 2.77
CA ARG A 34 6.08 -4.20 1.53
C ARG A 34 6.53 -5.66 1.58
N ARG A 35 7.71 -5.94 2.14
CA ARG A 35 8.27 -7.30 2.29
C ARG A 35 7.50 -8.24 3.24
N ARG A 36 6.65 -7.69 4.12
CA ARG A 36 5.85 -8.44 5.10
C ARG A 36 4.37 -8.47 4.72
N ALA A 37 4.00 -7.83 3.61
CA ALA A 37 2.62 -7.75 3.21
C ALA A 37 2.15 -9.09 2.63
N VAL A 38 0.88 -9.41 2.91
CA VAL A 38 0.20 -10.57 2.35
C VAL A 38 -0.52 -10.14 1.08
N HIS A 39 -0.37 -10.90 0.00
CA HIS A 39 -1.11 -10.69 -1.23
C HIS A 39 -2.30 -11.66 -1.25
N ALA A 40 -3.48 -11.14 -1.58
CA ALA A 40 -4.70 -11.93 -1.70
C ALA A 40 -5.50 -11.47 -2.92
N GLN A 41 -6.13 -12.42 -3.61
CA GLN A 41 -7.14 -12.10 -4.61
C GLN A 41 -8.40 -11.65 -3.88
N PHE A 42 -8.96 -10.54 -4.32
CA PHE A 42 -10.26 -10.07 -3.89
C PHE A 42 -10.93 -9.33 -5.04
N ASP A 43 -12.11 -9.79 -5.44
CA ASP A 43 -12.99 -9.07 -6.35
C ASP A 43 -12.31 -8.79 -7.70
N GLY A 44 -11.66 -9.85 -8.21
CA GLY A 44 -10.95 -9.88 -9.49
C GLY A 44 -9.57 -9.21 -9.48
N ALA A 45 -9.13 -8.64 -8.36
CA ALA A 45 -7.85 -7.93 -8.28
C ALA A 45 -6.95 -8.46 -7.16
N GLU A 46 -5.64 -8.38 -7.38
CA GLU A 46 -4.66 -8.62 -6.31
C GLU A 46 -4.66 -7.44 -5.34
N ARG A 47 -4.79 -7.73 -4.04
CA ARG A 47 -4.80 -6.74 -2.96
C ARG A 47 -3.69 -7.03 -1.96
N LEU A 48 -3.07 -5.95 -1.50
CA LEU A 48 -2.02 -5.97 -0.48
C LEU A 48 -2.62 -5.77 0.91
N LEU A 49 -2.24 -6.63 1.85
CA LEU A 49 -2.80 -6.71 3.20
C LEU A 49 -1.70 -6.77 4.26
N CYS A 50 -2.02 -6.31 5.47
CA CYS A 50 -1.05 -6.32 6.57
C CYS A 50 -0.84 -7.71 7.20
N CYS A 51 -1.82 -8.62 7.11
CA CYS A 51 -1.75 -9.93 7.74
C CYS A 51 -2.73 -10.95 7.10
N HIS A 52 -2.58 -12.22 7.46
CA HIS A 52 -3.49 -13.30 7.04
C HIS A 52 -4.92 -13.14 7.60
N GLY A 53 -5.10 -12.46 8.73
CA GLY A 53 -6.43 -12.16 9.27
C GLY A 53 -7.24 -11.26 8.33
N CYS A 54 -6.63 -10.21 7.79
CA CYS A 54 -7.26 -9.36 6.77
C CYS A 54 -7.60 -10.16 5.49
N ALA A 55 -6.73 -11.10 5.10
CA ALA A 55 -6.99 -11.96 3.94
C ALA A 55 -8.17 -12.89 4.17
N ALA A 56 -8.29 -13.46 5.38
CA ALA A 56 -9.42 -14.28 5.77
C ALA A 56 -10.74 -13.50 5.72
N ILE A 57 -10.75 -12.23 6.19
CA ILE A 57 -11.94 -11.39 6.11
C ILE A 57 -12.37 -11.15 4.66
N LEU A 58 -11.44 -10.78 3.77
CA LEU A 58 -11.75 -10.59 2.34
C LEU A 58 -12.31 -11.86 1.70
N LYS A 59 -11.73 -13.02 2.02
CA LYS A 59 -12.23 -14.31 1.55
C LYS A 59 -13.66 -14.58 2.05
N THR A 60 -13.94 -14.31 3.33
CA THR A 60 -15.28 -14.45 3.89
C THR A 60 -16.29 -13.54 3.20
N VAL A 61 -15.92 -12.29 2.92
CA VAL A 61 -16.78 -11.35 2.18
C VAL A 61 -17.15 -11.89 0.79
N GLU A 62 -16.20 -12.47 0.07
CA GLU A 62 -16.48 -13.11 -1.23
C GLU A 62 -17.39 -14.34 -1.07
N GLN A 63 -17.09 -15.21 -0.11
CA GLN A 63 -17.88 -16.41 0.16
C GLN A 63 -19.33 -16.12 0.56
N MET A 64 -19.56 -14.99 1.23
CA MET A 64 -20.90 -14.52 1.61
C MET A 64 -21.59 -13.71 0.50
N GLY A 65 -20.92 -13.43 -0.63
CA GLY A 65 -21.47 -12.60 -1.70
C GLY A 65 -21.61 -11.12 -1.32
N MET A 66 -20.87 -10.64 -0.31
CA MET A 66 -21.02 -9.31 0.29
C MET A 66 -20.06 -8.25 -0.29
N VAL A 67 -19.44 -8.52 -1.45
CA VAL A 67 -18.40 -7.66 -2.04
C VAL A 67 -18.87 -6.21 -2.24
N GLN A 68 -20.09 -5.99 -2.74
CA GLN A 68 -20.61 -4.65 -2.98
C GLN A 68 -20.83 -3.87 -1.67
N GLN A 69 -21.39 -4.53 -0.65
CA GLN A 69 -21.61 -3.92 0.67
C GLN A 69 -20.27 -3.55 1.32
N TYR A 70 -19.28 -4.44 1.24
CA TYR A 70 -17.93 -4.18 1.75
C TYR A 70 -17.28 -2.96 1.06
N ARG A 71 -17.38 -2.85 -0.28
CA ARG A 71 -16.84 -1.71 -1.03
C ARG A 71 -17.49 -0.38 -0.61
N GLU A 72 -18.81 -0.37 -0.45
CA GLU A 72 -19.54 0.84 -0.06
C GLU A 72 -19.16 1.28 1.36
N GLN A 73 -19.11 0.35 2.33
CA GLN A 73 -18.67 0.65 3.70
C GLN A 73 -17.24 1.22 3.72
N LYS A 74 -16.34 0.64 2.93
CA LYS A 74 -14.96 1.11 2.84
C LYS A 74 -14.86 2.51 2.24
N ARG A 75 -15.67 2.83 1.22
CA ARG A 75 -15.75 4.17 0.62
C ARG A 75 -16.19 5.20 1.67
N GLN A 76 -17.17 4.86 2.49
CA GLN A 76 -17.67 5.73 3.55
C GLN A 76 -16.63 5.93 4.67
N ALA A 77 -15.90 4.87 5.05
CA ALA A 77 -14.84 4.95 6.05
C ALA A 77 -13.68 5.87 5.64
N GLY A 78 -13.34 5.92 4.34
CA GLY A 78 -12.30 6.82 3.81
C GLY A 78 -12.70 8.29 3.72
N VAL A 79 -13.99 8.62 3.87
CA VAL A 79 -14.50 10.01 3.81
C VAL A 79 -14.61 10.63 5.22
N ALA A 80 -14.61 9.80 6.27
CA ALA A 80 -14.86 10.26 7.65
C ALA A 80 -13.61 10.76 8.40
N ASP A 81 -12.40 10.66 7.82
CA ASP A 81 -11.11 11.03 8.45
C ASP A 81 -10.67 12.48 8.12
N ASP A 82 -11.51 13.26 7.42
CA ASP A 82 -11.28 14.68 7.07
C ASP A 82 -12.32 15.58 7.77
N LYS A 83 -12.33 15.63 9.10
CA LYS A 83 -13.11 16.64 9.84
C LYS A 83 -12.50 17.00 11.19
#